data_AF-B5EW18-F1
#
_entry.id   AF-B5EW18-F1
#
_cell.length_a   1.000
_cell.length_b   1.000
_cell.length_c   1.000
_cell.angle_alpha   90.00
_cell.angle_beta   90.00
_cell.angle_gamma   90.00
#
_symmetry.space_group_name_H-M   'P 1'
#
loop_
_entity.id
_entity.type
_entity.pdbx_description
1 polymer ?
#
loop_
_entity_poly.entity_id
_entity_poly.type
_entity_poly.pdbx_seq_one_letter_code
_entity_poly.pdbx_strand_id
1 'polypeptide(L)' 'MAVLIKNFGNNIEVNTLEELKKVLFDKYMNLSVSLVYTPSLSGIKKVLYVDVSCENHKLVVTNSYSSSPVQLETLFY' A
#
# COMPACT_ATOMS: atom_id res chain seq x y z
N MET A 1 -2.64 8.43 -10.67
CA MET A 1 -2.60 8.76 -9.23
C MET A 1 -1.28 8.24 -8.69
N ALA A 2 -0.56 9.01 -7.89
CA ALA A 2 0.69 8.55 -7.27
C ALA A 2 0.43 8.08 -5.83
N VAL A 3 0.96 6.91 -5.49
CA VAL A 3 0.96 6.36 -4.13
C VAL A 3 2.40 6.31 -3.64
N LEU A 4 2.65 6.92 -2.49
CA LEU A 4 3.95 6.91 -1.83
C LEU A 4 3.94 5.87 -0.71
N ILE A 5 4.76 4.84 -0.84
CA ILE A 5 5.00 3.84 0.18
C ILE A 5 6.11 4.36 1.10
N LYS A 6 5.78 4.58 2.37
CA LYS A 6 6.72 5.00 3.40
C LYS A 6 6.99 3.83 4.35
N ASN A 7 8.26 3.47 4.47
CA ASN A 7 8.82 2.68 5.55
C ASN A 7 10.04 3.43 6.09
N PHE A 8 10.35 3.36 7.39
CA PHE A 8 11.41 4.13 8.05
C PHE A 8 12.72 4.16 7.23
N GLY A 9 12.98 5.27 6.51
CA GLY A 9 14.18 5.48 5.67
C GLY A 9 14.07 5.08 4.19
N ASN A 10 13.03 4.36 3.76
CA ASN A 10 12.81 3.94 2.37
C ASN A 10 11.45 4.42 1.85
N ASN A 11 11.48 5.44 1.01
CA ASN A 11 10.29 5.99 0.35
C ASN A 11 10.28 5.57 -1.12
N ILE A 12 9.20 4.93 -1.58
CA ILE A 12 9.02 4.53 -2.98
C ILE A 12 7.71 5.09 -3.50
N GLU A 13 7.76 5.83 -4.60
CA GLU A 13 6.59 6.32 -5.30
C GLU A 13 6.22 5.35 -6.44
N VAL A 14 4.95 5.01 -6.53
CA VAL A 14 4.38 4.15 -7.58
C VAL A 14 3.17 4.82 -8.21
N ASN A 15 2.96 4.59 -9.50
CA ASN A 15 1.91 5.27 -10.27
C ASN A 15 0.79 4.33 -10.73
N THR A 16 1.01 3.01 -10.62
CA THR A 16 0.03 2.00 -11.00
C THR A 16 -0.21 0.98 -9.89
N LEU A 17 -1.37 0.32 -9.94
CA LEU A 17 -1.72 -0.76 -9.00
C LEU A 17 -0.75 -1.95 -9.11
N GLU A 18 -0.30 -2.27 -10.32
CA GLU A 18 0.64 -3.37 -10.56
C GLU A 18 2.02 -3.07 -9.94
N GLU A 19 2.53 -1.84 -10.11
CA GLU A 19 3.75 -1.40 -9.46
C GLU A 19 3.64 -1.45 -7.93
N LEU A 20 2.52 -0.99 -7.37
CA LEU A 20 2.27 -1.07 -5.93
C LEU A 20 2.34 -2.53 -5.44
N LYS A 21 1.58 -3.44 -6.08
CA LYS A 21 1.55 -4.86 -5.70
C LYS A 21 2.93 -5.50 -5.79
N LYS A 22 3.67 -5.22 -6.86
CA LYS A 22 5.03 -5.73 -7.05
C LYS A 22 5.99 -5.22 -5.97
N VAL A 23 5.96 -3.92 -5.66
CA VAL A 23 6.86 -3.34 -4.64
C VAL A 23 6.53 -3.86 -3.24
N LEU A 24 5.24 -3.99 -2.90
CA LEU A 24 4.83 -4.58 -1.63
C LEU A 24 5.32 -6.02 -1.49
N PHE A 25 5.20 -6.82 -2.55
CA PHE A 25 5.67 -8.20 -2.57
C PHE A 25 7.20 -8.31 -2.51
N ASP A 26 7.94 -7.57 -3.35
CA ASP A 26 9.38 -7.72 -3.49
C ASP A 26 10.17 -7.11 -2.31
N LYS A 27 9.70 -6.00 -1.75
CA LYS A 27 10.49 -5.18 -0.81
C LYS A 27 9.90 -5.08 0.60
N TYR A 28 8.60 -5.32 0.76
CA TYR A 28 7.90 -5.09 2.02
C TYR A 28 7.18 -6.33 2.54
N MET A 29 7.51 -7.52 2.04
CA MET A 29 6.96 -8.77 2.54
C MET A 29 7.20 -8.93 4.04
N ASN A 30 6.14 -9.26 4.80
CA ASN A 30 6.14 -9.41 6.25
C ASN A 30 6.52 -8.12 7.01
N LEU A 31 6.30 -6.94 6.42
CA LEU A 31 6.53 -5.65 7.05
C LEU A 31 5.24 -4.81 7.07
N SER A 32 5.15 -3.94 8.08
CA SER A 32 4.14 -2.88 8.14
C SER A 32 4.63 -1.65 7.38
N VAL A 33 3.81 -1.10 6.50
CA VAL A 33 4.13 0.10 5.70
C VAL A 33 3.00 1.12 5.73
N SER A 34 3.36 2.39 5.55
CA SER A 34 2.38 3.48 5.41
C SER A 34 2.21 3.83 3.94
N LEU A 35 1.00 3.68 3.40
CA LEU A 35 0.64 4.12 2.06
C LEU A 35 0.08 5.53 2.14
N VAL A 36 0.74 6.47 1.47
CA VAL A 36 0.29 7.87 1.36
C VAL A 36 -0.26 8.08 -0.04
N TYR A 37 -1.52 8.47 -0.15
CA TYR A 37 -2.21 8.63 -1.43
C TYR A 37 -3.20 9.80 -1.39
N THR A 38 -3.66 10.28 -2.53
CA THR A 38 -4.63 11.38 -2.60
C THR A 38 -5.88 10.88 -3.31
N PRO A 39 -6.99 10.55 -2.63
CA PRO A 39 -8.20 10.13 -3.34
C PRO A 39 -8.82 11.33 -4.05
N SER A 40 -8.87 11.31 -5.38
CA SER A 40 -9.33 12.40 -6.27
C SER A 40 -8.46 13.69 -6.25
N LEU A 41 -8.63 14.53 -7.28
CA LEU A 41 -7.91 15.79 -7.52
C LEU A 41 -8.00 16.85 -6.39
N SER A 42 -8.74 16.58 -5.31
CA SER A 42 -9.03 17.53 -4.23
C SER A 42 -7.93 17.72 -3.17
N GLY A 43 -6.72 17.18 -3.41
CA GLY A 43 -5.48 17.68 -2.77
C GLY A 43 -5.20 17.24 -1.33
N ILE A 44 -6.10 16.50 -0.66
CA ILE A 44 -5.84 16.00 0.70
C ILE A 44 -5.14 14.64 0.63
N LYS A 45 -3.90 14.59 1.12
CA LYS A 45 -3.16 13.34 1.31
C LYS A 45 -3.77 12.54 2.45
N LYS A 46 -4.14 11.30 2.17
CA LYS A 46 -4.51 10.28 3.17
C LYS A 46 -3.33 9.37 3.43
N VAL A 47 -3.29 8.83 4.65
CA VAL A 47 -2.31 7.82 5.06
C VAL A 47 -3.08 6.57 5.48
N LEU A 48 -2.71 5.44 4.92
CA LEU A 48 -3.22 4.12 5.29
C LEU A 48 -2.06 3.27 5.78
N TYR A 49 -2.19 2.71 6.97
CA TYR A 49 -1.19 1.84 7.57
C TYR A 49 -1.58 0.40 7.31
N VAL A 50 -0.72 -0.34 6.60
CA VAL A 50 -1.01 -1.70 6.17
C VAL A 50 0.07 -2.66 6.61
N ASP A 51 -0.35 -3.87 6.94
CA ASP A 51 0.52 -5.02 7.14
C ASP A 51 0.54 -5.85 5.87
N VAL A 52 1.73 -6.18 5.39
CA VAL A 52 1.94 -6.93 4.17
C VAL A 52 2.34 -8.36 4.52
N SER A 53 1.56 -9.35 4.11
CA SER A 53 1.85 -10.76 4.30
C SER A 53 1.71 -11.54 2.99
N CYS A 54 2.15 -12.80 3.01
CA CYS A 54 2.01 -13.70 1.88
C CYS A 54 1.37 -15.00 2.36
N GLU A 55 0.23 -15.35 1.78
CA GLU A 55 -0.46 -16.61 2.03
C GLU A 55 -0.61 -17.36 0.71
N ASN A 56 -0.13 -18.61 0.64
CA ASN A 56 -0.20 -19.44 -0.57
C ASN A 56 0.34 -18.74 -1.84
N HIS A 57 1.47 -18.02 -1.72
CA HIS A 57 2.06 -17.21 -2.80
C HIS A 57 1.18 -16.04 -3.29
N LYS A 58 0.18 -15.63 -2.51
CA LYS A 58 -0.64 -14.45 -2.78
C LYS A 58 -0.33 -13.35 -1.79
N LEU A 59 -0.14 -12.15 -2.30
CA LEU A 59 -0.01 -10.93 -1.51
C LEU A 59 -1.32 -10.70 -0.74
N VAL A 60 -1.24 -10.68 0.58
CA VAL A 60 -2.33 -10.32 1.49
C VAL A 60 -1.94 -9.00 2.14
N VAL A 61 -2.86 -8.04 2.11
CA VAL A 61 -2.64 -6.72 2.72
C VAL A 61 -3.80 -6.42 3.65
N THR A 62 -3.51 -6.24 4.92
CA THR A 62 -4.50 -5.95 5.97
C THR A 62 -4.31 -4.56 6.53
N ASN A 63 -5.38 -3.97 7.06
CA ASN A 63 -5.27 -2.69 7.75
C ASN A 63 -4.65 -2.92 9.14
N SER A 64 -3.63 -2.16 9.50
CA SER A 64 -3.03 -2.28 10.85
C SER A 64 -4.03 -2.05 12.00
N TYR A 65 -5.14 -1.35 11.73
CA TYR A 65 -6.21 -1.11 12.71
C TYR A 65 -7.37 -2.12 12.64
N SER A 66 -7.39 -3.02 11.64
CA SER A 66 -8.39 -4.08 11.53
C SER A 66 -7.88 -5.25 10.69
N SER A 67 -8.09 -6.49 11.15
CA SER A 67 -7.71 -7.71 10.42
C SER A 67 -8.52 -7.97 9.14
N SER A 68 -9.19 -6.95 8.60
CA SER A 68 -9.91 -7.01 7.35
C SER A 68 -8.97 -6.72 6.17
N PRO A 69 -9.05 -7.49 5.07
CA PRO A 69 -8.27 -7.22 3.87
C PRO A 69 -8.56 -5.82 3.32
N VAL A 70 -7.51 -5.13 2.90
CA VAL A 70 -7.60 -3.83 2.21
C VAL A 70 -7.70 -4.08 0.70
N GLN A 71 -8.72 -3.50 0.07
CA GLN A 71 -8.83 -3.50 -1.39
C GLN A 71 -7.95 -2.38 -1.98
N LEU A 72 -6.72 -2.72 -2.37
CA LEU A 72 -5.75 -1.76 -2.92
C LEU A 72 -6.23 -1.09 -4.21
N GLU A 73 -7.15 -1.73 -4.94
CA GLU A 73 -7.79 -1.22 -6.15
C GLU A 73 -8.43 0.15 -5.87
N THR A 74 -9.06 0.31 -4.70
CA THR A 74 -9.74 1.54 -4.28
C THR A 74 -8.81 2.74 -4.12
N LEU A 75 -7.49 2.55 -4.16
CA LEU A 75 -6.50 3.64 -4.12
C LEU A 75 -6.28 4.29 -5.49
N PHE A 76 -6.66 3.59 -6.57
CA PHE A 76 -6.41 4.01 -7.96
C PHE A 76 -7.69 4.34 -8.75
N TYR A 77 -8.87 4.19 -8.16
CA TYR A 77 -10.17 4.61 -8.69
C TYR A 77 -10.70 5.83 -7.96
#